data_AF-A0A849R194-F1
#
_entry.id   AF-A0A849R194-F1
#
_cell.length_a   1.000
_cell.length_b   1.000
_cell.length_c   1.000
_cell.angle_alpha   90.00
_cell.angle_beta   90.00
_cell.angle_gamma   90.00
#
_symmetry.space_group_name_H-M   'P 1'
#
loop_
_entity.id
_entity.type
_entity.pdbx_description
1 polymer ?
#
loop_
_entity_poly.entity_id
_entity_poly.type
_entity_poly.pdbx_seq_one_letter_code
_entity_poly.pdbx_strand_id
1 'polypeptide(L)'
;MTKFYEVRKRDGAARIGQLQLSEVTQTPLMLTVEHAEELKELTVADSNFNDLASGETWNAPRGAVLLPEVHPLYTKNEAPRSADFFVLAFASNMLNSPRDFVHRVINARNTIPPDVALWVPVIATAENAALLFYLGVDIIDNLNAVIKGYQGIYQMEEGELSLSELEDLPCNCSVCSSMS
;
A
#
# COMPACT_ATOMS: atom_id res chain seq x y z
N MET A 1 19.32 -1.22 6.17
CA MET A 1 19.48 -0.31 5.00
C MET A 1 18.61 -0.88 3.90
N THR A 2 17.85 -0.06 3.17
CA THR A 2 17.03 -0.55 2.05
C THR A 2 17.92 -0.98 0.90
N LYS A 3 17.46 -1.99 0.14
CA LYS A 3 18.19 -2.53 -1.03
C LYS A 3 17.37 -2.41 -2.31
N PHE A 4 16.05 -2.41 -2.19
CA PHE A 4 15.12 -2.43 -3.31
C PHE A 4 14.21 -1.20 -3.37
N TYR A 5 14.28 -0.28 -2.40
CA TYR A 5 13.52 0.96 -2.46
C TYR A 5 14.40 2.18 -2.16
N GLU A 6 14.21 3.23 -2.95
CA GLU A 6 14.87 4.53 -2.80
C GLU A 6 13.88 5.67 -3.04
N VAL A 7 13.84 6.65 -2.14
CA VAL A 7 13.10 7.91 -2.32
C VAL A 7 13.93 8.89 -3.15
N ARG A 8 13.38 9.35 -4.27
CA ARG A 8 14.07 10.19 -5.26
C ARG A 8 13.67 11.67 -5.17
N LYS A 9 12.40 11.95 -4.87
CA LYS A 9 11.87 13.32 -4.74
C LYS A 9 10.77 13.39 -3.68
N ARG A 10 10.56 14.58 -3.12
CA ARG A 10 9.46 14.89 -2.20
C ARG A 10 8.74 16.18 -2.59
N ASP A 11 7.45 16.20 -2.30
CA ASP A 11 6.61 17.41 -2.29
C ASP A 11 5.72 17.34 -1.04
N GLY A 12 6.13 18.04 0.02
CA GLY A 12 5.54 17.87 1.35
C GLY A 12 5.67 16.44 1.85
N ALA A 13 4.54 15.81 2.19
CA ALA A 13 4.48 14.41 2.59
C ALA A 13 4.47 13.44 1.39
N ALA A 14 4.07 13.91 0.20
CA ALA A 14 4.07 13.12 -1.03
C ALA A 14 5.51 12.84 -1.49
N ARG A 15 5.72 11.66 -2.08
CA ARG A 15 7.06 11.18 -2.42
C ARG A 15 7.04 10.47 -3.77
N ILE A 16 8.14 10.65 -4.50
CA ILE A 16 8.45 9.84 -5.68
C ILE A 16 9.62 8.95 -5.29
N GLY A 17 9.45 7.65 -5.41
CA GLY A 17 10.48 6.65 -5.17
C GLY A 17 10.62 5.67 -6.32
N GLN A 18 11.60 4.79 -6.22
CA GLN A 18 11.82 3.68 -7.13
C GLN A 18 11.85 2.39 -6.33
N LEU A 19 10.97 1.45 -6.69
CA LEU A 19 10.91 0.09 -6.17
C LEU A 19 11.45 -0.87 -7.22
N GLN A 20 12.49 -1.61 -6.87
CA GLN A 20 13.08 -2.64 -7.72
C GLN A 20 12.27 -3.93 -7.56
N LEU A 21 11.41 -4.20 -8.53
CA LEU A 21 10.77 -5.50 -8.75
C LEU A 21 11.55 -6.24 -9.85
N SER A 22 10.88 -7.06 -10.66
CA SER A 22 11.38 -7.63 -11.91
C SER A 22 11.89 -6.53 -12.85
N GLU A 23 11.18 -5.40 -12.86
CA GLU A 23 11.60 -4.12 -13.41
C GLU A 23 11.64 -3.00 -12.35
N VAL A 24 12.29 -1.89 -12.67
CA VAL A 24 12.31 -0.71 -11.80
C VAL A 24 10.99 0.05 -11.97
N THR A 25 10.18 0.07 -10.93
CA THR A 25 8.86 0.72 -10.94
C THR A 25 8.88 1.98 -10.07
N GLN A 26 8.25 3.05 -10.54
CA GLN A 26 8.15 4.31 -9.80
C GLN A 26 6.98 4.26 -8.80
N THR A 27 7.18 4.79 -7.59
CA THR A 27 6.08 5.18 -6.69
C THR A 27 5.73 6.68 -6.86
N PRO A 28 4.47 7.11 -6.68
CA PRO A 28 3.28 6.36 -6.24
C PRO A 28 2.89 5.18 -7.13
N LEU A 29 2.56 4.03 -6.52
CA LEU A 29 2.31 2.77 -7.21
C LEU A 29 1.03 2.09 -6.71
N MET A 30 0.25 1.52 -7.62
CA MET A 30 -0.81 0.57 -7.31
C MET A 30 -0.34 -0.85 -7.64
N LEU A 31 -0.20 -1.69 -6.61
CA LEU A 31 0.11 -3.11 -6.78
C LEU A 31 -1.13 -3.88 -7.26
N THR A 32 -0.87 -4.84 -8.12
CA THR A 32 -1.83 -5.87 -8.53
C THR A 32 -1.41 -7.22 -7.96
N VAL A 33 -2.27 -8.23 -8.08
CA VAL A 33 -1.95 -9.61 -7.67
C VAL A 33 -0.67 -10.13 -8.34
N GLU A 34 -0.41 -9.75 -9.59
CA GLU A 34 0.79 -10.12 -10.33
C GLU A 34 2.07 -9.58 -9.66
N HIS A 35 2.02 -8.36 -9.13
CA HIS A 35 3.14 -7.78 -8.40
C HIS A 35 3.36 -8.47 -7.04
N ALA A 36 2.32 -9.04 -6.43
CA ALA A 36 2.41 -9.67 -5.12
C ALA A 36 3.28 -10.94 -5.15
N GLU A 37 3.37 -11.63 -6.29
CA GLU A 37 4.23 -12.81 -6.45
C GLU A 37 5.73 -12.47 -6.33
N GLU A 38 6.09 -11.21 -6.54
CA GLU A 38 7.46 -10.71 -6.47
C GLU A 38 7.87 -10.24 -5.06
N LEU A 39 6.88 -10.04 -4.17
CA LEU A 39 7.09 -9.59 -2.81
C LEU A 39 7.33 -10.80 -1.89
N LYS A 40 8.34 -10.73 -1.02
CA LYS A 40 8.61 -11.76 -0.03
C LYS A 40 8.31 -11.28 1.38
N GLU A 41 7.53 -12.08 2.10
CA GLU A 41 7.26 -11.86 3.52
C GLU A 41 8.45 -12.29 4.38
N LEU A 42 8.68 -11.57 5.47
CA LEU A 42 9.54 -11.98 6.57
C LEU A 42 8.63 -12.39 7.73
N THR A 43 8.57 -13.68 8.03
CA THR A 43 7.81 -14.14 9.18
C THR A 43 8.73 -14.25 10.39
N VAL A 44 8.28 -13.79 11.55
CA VAL A 44 9.03 -13.93 12.82
C VAL A 44 9.26 -15.42 13.17
N ALA A 45 8.47 -16.32 12.58
CA ALA A 45 8.62 -17.76 12.72
C ALA A 45 9.77 -18.37 11.89
N ASP A 46 10.41 -17.60 10.99
CA ASP A 46 11.54 -18.08 10.20
C ASP A 46 12.74 -18.35 11.12
N SER A 47 13.23 -19.60 11.13
CA SER A 47 14.36 -20.04 11.96
C SER A 47 15.66 -19.25 11.71
N ASN A 48 15.75 -18.58 10.56
CA ASN A 48 16.88 -17.73 10.15
C ASN A 48 16.54 -16.22 10.25
N PHE A 49 15.54 -15.81 11.04
CA PHE A 49 15.07 -14.42 11.14
C PHE A 49 16.21 -13.41 11.38
N ASN A 50 17.17 -13.75 12.25
CA ASN A 50 18.30 -12.86 12.55
C ASN A 50 19.27 -12.70 11.35
N ASP A 51 19.55 -13.76 10.61
CA ASP A 51 20.40 -13.71 9.41
C ASP A 51 19.68 -13.03 8.25
N LEU A 52 18.38 -13.26 8.11
CA LEU A 52 17.52 -12.62 7.13
C LEU A 52 17.24 -11.15 7.48
N ALA A 53 17.39 -10.72 8.72
CA ALA A 53 17.28 -9.31 9.10
C ALA A 53 18.49 -8.47 8.63
N SER A 54 19.62 -9.10 8.32
CA SER A 54 20.86 -8.40 7.94
C SER A 54 20.81 -7.71 6.57
N GLY A 55 19.82 -8.01 5.71
CA GLY A 55 19.64 -7.38 4.39
C GLY A 55 20.61 -7.84 3.29
N GLU A 56 21.79 -8.35 3.64
CA GLU A 56 22.86 -8.68 2.69
C GLU A 56 22.46 -9.79 1.71
N THR A 57 21.68 -10.77 2.19
CA THR A 57 21.26 -11.96 1.42
C THR A 57 19.99 -11.77 0.60
N TRP A 58 19.41 -10.58 0.58
CA TRP A 58 18.11 -10.36 -0.06
C TRP A 58 18.20 -10.35 -1.58
N ASN A 59 17.28 -11.07 -2.22
CA ASN A 59 17.14 -11.17 -3.68
C ASN A 59 15.79 -10.68 -4.20
N ALA A 60 14.95 -10.11 -3.33
CA ALA A 60 13.66 -9.53 -3.65
C ALA A 60 13.30 -8.47 -2.57
N PRO A 61 12.41 -7.52 -2.87
CA PRO A 61 11.93 -6.55 -1.89
C PRO A 61 11.28 -7.25 -0.70
N ARG A 62 11.51 -6.69 0.50
CA ARG A 62 10.93 -7.23 1.73
C ARG A 62 10.14 -6.21 2.51
N GLY A 63 9.03 -6.69 3.05
CA GLY A 63 8.08 -5.91 3.83
C GLY A 63 8.13 -6.23 5.31
N ALA A 64 7.78 -5.24 6.13
CA ALA A 64 7.41 -5.44 7.53
C ALA A 64 6.00 -4.89 7.80
N VAL A 65 5.26 -5.52 8.71
CA VAL A 65 3.88 -5.11 9.03
C VAL A 65 3.87 -4.20 10.25
N LEU A 66 3.28 -3.02 10.11
CA LEU A 66 2.98 -2.11 11.20
C LEU A 66 1.59 -2.43 11.75
N LEU A 67 1.54 -2.92 12.98
CA LEU A 67 0.30 -3.19 13.68
C LEU A 67 -0.12 -1.98 14.53
N PRO A 68 -1.42 -1.65 14.57
CA PRO A 68 -1.97 -0.71 15.55
C PRO A 68 -1.76 -1.14 16.99
N GLU A 69 -1.70 -0.20 17.94
CA GLU A 69 -1.77 -0.51 19.38
C GLU A 69 -3.02 -1.32 19.77
N VAL A 70 -4.14 -1.11 19.07
CA VAL A 70 -5.41 -1.84 19.30
C VAL A 70 -5.38 -3.28 18.78
N HIS A 71 -4.33 -3.69 18.06
CA HIS A 71 -4.24 -5.02 17.49
C HIS A 71 -3.81 -6.06 18.55
N PRO A 72 -4.44 -7.25 18.64
CA PRO A 72 -4.07 -8.25 19.65
C PRO A 72 -2.61 -8.73 19.60
N LEU A 73 -1.97 -8.67 18.42
CA LEU A 73 -0.56 -9.03 18.22
C LEU A 73 0.39 -7.82 18.28
N TYR A 74 -0.10 -6.64 18.67
CA TYR A 74 0.76 -5.47 18.82
C TYR A 74 1.81 -5.72 19.90
N THR A 75 3.06 -5.44 19.55
CA THR A 75 4.17 -5.42 20.49
C THR A 75 4.87 -4.08 20.39
N LYS A 76 5.21 -3.48 21.53
CA LYS A 76 5.95 -2.22 21.59
C LYS A 76 7.43 -2.48 21.35
N ASN A 77 7.76 -2.83 20.10
CA ASN A 77 9.13 -3.05 19.64
C ASN A 77 9.52 -1.94 18.65
N GLU A 78 10.81 -1.65 18.54
CA GLU A 78 11.31 -0.78 17.45
C GLU A 78 10.97 -1.42 16.11
N ALA A 79 10.54 -0.60 15.14
CA ALA A 79 10.34 -1.07 13.78
C ALA A 79 11.65 -1.66 13.24
N PRO A 80 11.60 -2.79 12.50
CA PRO A 80 12.80 -3.39 11.92
C PRO A 80 13.56 -2.38 11.07
N ARG A 81 14.88 -2.28 11.28
CA ARG A 81 15.73 -1.33 10.54
C ARG A 81 16.07 -1.78 9.12
N SER A 82 15.70 -3.00 8.77
CA SER A 82 15.92 -3.61 7.46
C SER A 82 14.56 -4.05 6.92
N ALA A 83 13.97 -3.23 6.05
CA ALA A 83 12.78 -3.51 5.24
C ALA A 83 12.75 -2.47 4.11
N ASP A 84 12.33 -2.85 2.91
CA ASP A 84 12.18 -1.94 1.77
C ASP A 84 10.83 -1.25 1.77
N PHE A 85 9.82 -1.89 2.35
CA PHE A 85 8.50 -1.32 2.55
C PHE A 85 7.88 -1.74 3.89
N PHE A 86 6.93 -0.93 4.35
CA PHE A 86 6.12 -1.22 5.52
C PHE A 86 4.64 -1.24 5.16
N VAL A 87 3.93 -2.26 5.62
CA VAL A 87 2.48 -2.39 5.43
C VAL A 87 1.77 -1.82 6.65
N LEU A 88 0.97 -0.77 6.46
CA LEU A 88 0.10 -0.24 7.50
C LEU A 88 -1.15 -1.12 7.61
N ALA A 89 -1.06 -2.21 8.37
CA ALA A 89 -2.17 -3.15 8.52
C ALA A 89 -3.36 -2.52 9.28
N PHE A 90 -4.52 -3.19 9.19
CA PHE A 90 -5.77 -2.73 9.81
C PHE A 90 -6.29 -1.38 9.28
N ALA A 91 -5.82 -0.95 8.10
CA ALA A 91 -6.20 0.30 7.46
C ALA A 91 -7.71 0.42 7.24
N SER A 92 -8.41 -0.67 6.91
CA SER A 92 -9.87 -0.67 6.70
C SER A 92 -10.65 -0.28 7.95
N ASN A 93 -10.26 -0.79 9.12
CA ASN A 93 -10.89 -0.42 10.39
C ASN A 93 -10.62 1.06 10.77
N MET A 94 -9.60 1.67 10.16
CA MET A 94 -9.22 3.06 10.40
C MET A 94 -10.05 4.06 9.59
N LEU A 95 -10.80 3.62 8.57
CA LEU A 95 -11.66 4.50 7.78
C LEU A 95 -12.86 5.07 8.56
N ASN A 96 -13.22 4.46 9.68
CA ASN A 96 -14.31 4.93 10.55
C ASN A 96 -13.98 6.23 11.30
N SER A 97 -12.71 6.67 11.28
CA SER A 97 -12.26 7.91 11.91
C SER A 97 -11.14 8.55 11.08
N PRO A 98 -11.46 9.52 10.20
CA PRO A 98 -10.48 10.17 9.34
C PRO A 98 -9.32 10.80 10.12
N ARG A 99 -9.60 11.34 11.32
CA ARG A 99 -8.57 11.90 12.20
C ARG A 99 -7.59 10.83 12.67
N ASP A 100 -8.09 9.68 13.12
CA ASP A 100 -7.22 8.60 13.58
C ASP A 100 -6.43 7.99 12.42
N PHE A 101 -7.02 7.91 11.23
CA PHE A 101 -6.33 7.49 10.03
C PHE A 101 -5.10 8.37 9.74
N VAL A 102 -5.29 9.70 9.71
CA VAL A 102 -4.19 10.64 9.47
C VAL A 102 -3.13 10.56 10.56
N HIS A 103 -3.52 10.51 11.84
CA HIS A 103 -2.56 10.35 12.94
C HIS A 103 -1.72 9.08 12.82
N ARG A 104 -2.31 7.99 12.33
CA ARG A 104 -1.59 6.73 12.15
C ARG A 104 -0.63 6.76 10.99
N VAL A 105 -0.98 7.41 9.87
CA VAL A 105 -0.02 7.64 8.78
C VAL A 105 1.17 8.47 9.27
N ILE A 106 0.90 9.54 10.03
CA ILE A 106 1.96 10.37 10.65
C ILE A 106 2.82 9.53 11.60
N ASN A 107 2.21 8.76 12.49
CA ASN A 107 2.93 7.91 13.44
C ASN A 107 3.77 6.85 12.72
N ALA A 108 3.22 6.21 11.68
CA ALA A 108 3.96 5.26 10.85
C ALA A 108 5.19 5.93 10.24
N ARG A 109 5.03 7.13 9.65
CA ARG A 109 6.14 7.90 9.05
C ARG A 109 7.19 8.36 10.06
N ASN A 110 6.79 8.65 11.30
CA ASN A 110 7.73 8.98 12.37
C ASN A 110 8.45 7.76 12.94
N THR A 111 7.91 6.56 12.73
CA THR A 111 8.44 5.30 13.28
C THR A 111 9.37 4.59 12.30
N ILE A 112 9.05 4.60 11.01
CA ILE A 112 9.81 3.88 9.97
C ILE A 112 10.96 4.73 9.42
N PRO A 113 12.03 4.11 8.87
CA PRO A 113 13.12 4.87 8.27
C PRO A 113 12.63 5.77 7.10
N PRO A 114 13.27 6.92 6.85
CA PRO A 114 12.77 7.87 5.86
C PRO A 114 12.83 7.38 4.40
N ASP A 115 13.65 6.36 4.12
CA ASP A 115 13.96 5.85 2.78
C ASP A 115 13.31 4.48 2.50
N VAL A 116 12.16 4.20 3.13
CA VAL A 116 11.35 2.99 2.92
C VAL A 116 9.98 3.35 2.36
N ALA A 117 9.37 2.46 1.58
CA ALA A 117 7.99 2.61 1.13
C ALA A 117 6.98 2.39 2.27
N LEU A 118 5.86 3.08 2.24
CA LEU A 118 4.68 2.82 3.06
C LEU A 118 3.56 2.35 2.13
N TRP A 119 3.09 1.14 2.38
CA TRP A 119 1.97 0.53 1.71
C TRP A 119 0.75 0.55 2.63
N VAL A 120 -0.38 1.04 2.11
CA VAL A 120 -1.66 0.98 2.80
C VAL A 120 -2.62 0.06 2.03
N PRO A 121 -2.96 -1.11 2.59
CA PRO A 121 -3.64 -2.14 1.82
C PRO A 121 -5.17 -2.01 1.83
N VAL A 122 -5.83 -2.43 0.73
CA VAL A 122 -7.28 -2.72 0.64
C VAL A 122 -8.23 -1.54 0.93
N ILE A 123 -7.76 -0.29 1.00
CA ILE A 123 -8.64 0.88 1.25
C ILE A 123 -8.69 1.88 0.10
N ALA A 124 -7.88 1.68 -0.93
CA ALA A 124 -7.85 2.60 -2.04
C ALA A 124 -9.15 2.52 -2.86
N THR A 125 -9.72 3.68 -3.16
CA THR A 125 -10.79 3.86 -4.14
C THR A 125 -10.28 4.79 -5.23
N ALA A 126 -10.98 4.86 -6.36
CA ALA A 126 -10.69 5.86 -7.39
C ALA A 126 -10.73 7.29 -6.80
N GLU A 127 -11.69 7.56 -5.91
CA GLU A 127 -11.86 8.86 -5.23
C GLU A 127 -10.69 9.23 -4.29
N ASN A 128 -10.13 8.27 -3.55
CA ASN A 128 -9.19 8.58 -2.46
C ASN A 128 -7.70 8.34 -2.80
N ALA A 129 -7.38 7.68 -3.92
CA ALA A 129 -6.02 7.24 -4.22
C ALA A 129 -5.00 8.39 -4.23
N ALA A 130 -5.33 9.52 -4.89
CA ALA A 130 -4.48 10.70 -4.93
C ALA A 130 -4.24 11.29 -3.53
N LEU A 131 -5.28 11.31 -2.68
CA LEU A 131 -5.18 11.78 -1.30
C LEU A 131 -4.27 10.87 -0.46
N LEU A 132 -4.40 9.55 -0.58
CA LEU A 132 -3.52 8.60 0.11
C LEU A 132 -2.05 8.88 -0.21
N PHE A 133 -1.72 9.07 -1.48
CA PHE A 133 -0.36 9.40 -1.88
C PHE A 133 0.11 10.75 -1.33
N TYR A 134 -0.75 11.76 -1.33
CA TYR A 134 -0.42 13.07 -0.77
C TYR A 134 -0.21 13.05 0.75
N LEU A 135 -0.88 12.15 1.46
CA LEU A 135 -0.66 11.90 2.90
C LEU A 135 0.67 11.18 3.18
N GLY A 136 1.44 10.86 2.14
CA GLY A 136 2.70 10.14 2.24
C GLY A 136 2.48 8.65 2.33
N VAL A 137 1.55 8.07 1.58
CA VAL A 137 1.57 6.66 1.18
C VAL A 137 2.36 6.57 -0.14
N ASP A 138 3.12 5.50 -0.37
CA ASP A 138 3.79 5.30 -1.67
C ASP A 138 3.15 4.17 -2.48
N ILE A 139 2.51 3.23 -1.79
CA ILE A 139 1.97 2.02 -2.39
C ILE A 139 0.53 1.82 -1.91
N ILE A 140 -0.36 1.55 -2.86
CA ILE A 140 -1.73 1.02 -2.64
C ILE A 140 -1.86 -0.30 -3.41
N ASP A 141 -2.99 -1.00 -3.27
CA ASP A 141 -3.30 -2.18 -4.08
C ASP A 141 -4.71 -2.09 -4.68
N ASN A 142 -4.98 -2.93 -5.68
CA ASN A 142 -6.27 -3.00 -6.37
C ASN A 142 -7.30 -3.93 -5.71
N LEU A 143 -7.04 -4.49 -4.52
CA LEU A 143 -7.93 -5.49 -3.92
C LEU A 143 -9.31 -4.92 -3.60
N ASN A 144 -9.38 -3.66 -3.15
CA ASN A 144 -10.66 -3.00 -2.93
C ASN A 144 -11.43 -2.82 -4.24
N ALA A 145 -10.76 -2.49 -5.34
CA ALA A 145 -11.39 -2.42 -6.67
C ALA A 145 -11.96 -3.78 -7.11
N VAL A 146 -11.22 -4.86 -6.87
CA VAL A 146 -11.69 -6.23 -7.14
C VAL A 146 -12.93 -6.56 -6.28
N ILE A 147 -12.88 -6.29 -4.96
CA ILE A 147 -13.99 -6.55 -4.04
C ILE A 147 -15.25 -5.78 -4.48
N LYS A 148 -15.11 -4.50 -4.81
CA LYS A 148 -16.21 -3.65 -5.29
C LYS A 148 -16.81 -4.17 -6.60
N GLY A 149 -15.96 -4.64 -7.53
CA GLY A 149 -16.40 -5.30 -8.76
C GLY A 149 -17.29 -6.52 -8.48
N TYR A 150 -16.91 -7.40 -7.54
CA TYR A 150 -17.74 -8.53 -7.12
C TYR A 150 -19.06 -8.12 -6.45
N GLN A 151 -19.11 -6.92 -5.85
CA GLN A 151 -20.31 -6.35 -5.24
C GLN A 151 -21.21 -5.63 -6.26
N GLY A 152 -20.83 -5.57 -7.54
CA GLY A 152 -21.56 -4.83 -8.56
C GLY A 152 -21.44 -3.31 -8.39
N ILE A 153 -20.34 -2.83 -7.81
CA ILE A 153 -20.09 -1.40 -7.60
C ILE A 153 -19.13 -0.89 -8.67
N TYR A 154 -19.55 0.15 -9.38
CA TYR A 154 -18.75 0.91 -10.34
C TYR A 154 -18.06 2.08 -9.63
N GLN A 155 -16.74 2.21 -9.80
CA GLN A 155 -15.96 3.28 -9.18
C GLN A 155 -15.64 4.39 -10.17
N MET A 156 -15.74 5.63 -9.71
CA MET A 156 -15.41 6.87 -10.42
C MET A 156 -14.52 7.75 -9.53
N GLU A 157 -13.94 8.79 -10.10
CA GLU A 157 -13.11 9.75 -9.34
C GLU A 157 -13.94 10.51 -8.30
N GLU A 158 -15.24 10.69 -8.53
CA GLU A 158 -16.16 11.40 -7.65
C GLU A 158 -16.93 10.48 -6.68
N GLY A 159 -16.70 9.17 -6.73
CA GLY A 159 -17.34 8.22 -5.81
C GLY A 159 -17.68 6.88 -6.45
N GLU A 160 -18.73 6.25 -5.92
CA GLU A 160 -19.13 4.89 -6.27
C GLU A 160 -20.63 4.83 -6.58
N LEU A 161 -21.02 4.03 -7.57
CA LEU A 161 -22.43 3.78 -7.90
C LEU A 161 -22.68 2.27 -8.05
N SER A 162 -23.91 1.84 -7.79
CA SER A 162 -24.32 0.49 -8.17
C SER A 162 -24.34 0.38 -9.70
N LEU A 163 -23.79 -0.70 -10.24
CA LEU A 163 -23.82 -0.98 -11.67
C LEU A 163 -25.26 -1.05 -12.20
N SER A 164 -26.21 -1.48 -11.36
CA SER A 164 -27.63 -1.54 -11.71
C SER A 164 -28.31 -0.18 -11.83
N GLU A 165 -27.69 0.88 -11.31
CA GLU A 165 -28.21 2.26 -11.32
C GLU A 165 -27.65 3.10 -12.47
N LEU A 166 -26.67 2.57 -13.21
CA LEU A 166 -26.07 3.25 -14.36
C LEU A 166 -26.91 3.02 -15.62
N GLU A 167 -27.27 4.11 -16.31
CA GLU A 167 -27.87 4.06 -17.64
C GLU A 167 -26.81 3.76 -18.71
N ASP A 168 -25.64 4.39 -18.58
CA ASP A 168 -24.48 4.24 -19.46
C ASP A 168 -23.19 4.11 -18.63
N LEU A 169 -22.11 3.57 -19.24
CA LEU A 169 -20.80 3.45 -18.60
C LEU A 169 -19.93 4.68 -18.88
N PRO A 170 -19.61 5.54 -17.88
CA PRO A 170 -18.97 6.84 -18.10
C PRO A 170 -17.43 6.74 -18.22
N CYS A 171 -16.91 5.78 -18.98
CA CYS A 171 -15.47 5.57 -19.15
C CYS A 171 -15.12 5.06 -20.55
N ASN A 172 -13.93 5.42 -21.02
CA ASN A 172 -13.40 5.01 -22.34
C ASN A 172 -12.41 3.84 -22.25
N CYS A 173 -12.38 3.10 -21.15
CA CYS A 173 -11.53 1.91 -21.06
C CYS A 173 -12.03 0.82 -22.03
N SER A 174 -11.17 -0.15 -22.33
CA SER A 174 -11.50 -1.26 -23.24
C SER A 174 -12.75 -2.03 -22.82
N VAL A 175 -13.00 -2.17 -21.52
CA VAL A 175 -14.18 -2.85 -20.98
C VAL A 175 -15.44 -2.02 -21.25
N CYS A 176 -15.48 -0.76 -20.80
CA CYS A 176 -16.66 0.10 -20.96
C CYS A 176 -17.00 0.34 -22.44
N SER A 177 -15.98 0.57 -23.27
CA SER A 177 -16.15 0.76 -24.73
C SER A 177 -16.64 -0.48 -25.47
N SER A 178 -16.50 -1.68 -24.87
CA SER A 178 -16.98 -2.94 -25.44
C SER A 178 -18.41 -3.30 -25.01
N MET A 179 -18.94 -2.57 -24.02
CA MET A 179 -20.27 -2.81 -23.43
C MET A 179 -21.25 -1.66 -23.68
N SER A 180 -20.76 -0.53 -24.21
CA SER A 180 -21.53 0.60 -24.71
C SER A 180 -22.12 0.35 -26.09
#